data_AF-A0A932NRH0-F1
#
_entry.id   AF-A0A932NRH0-F1
#
_cell.length_a   1.000
_cell.length_b   1.000
_cell.length_c   1.000
_cell.angle_alpha   90.00
_cell.angle_beta   90.00
_cell.angle_gamma   90.00
#
_symmetry.space_group_name_H-M   'P 1'
#
loop_
_entity.id
_entity.type
_entity.pdbx_description
1 polymer ?
#
loop_
_entity_poly.entity_id
_entity_poly.type
_entity_poly.pdbx_seq_one_letter_code
_entity_poly.pdbx_strand_id
1 'polypeptide(L)' 'ATDTVLFTQTAGFLVEVSPDHEKTFLSLAKKLGVSVHPVGKTTSKPALTVVRGANPLLEISLPDAQHVWRNALKDHLS' A
#
# COMPACT_ATOMS: atom_id res chain seq x y z
N ALA A 1 -1.50 4.90 -17.81
CA ALA A 1 -0.36 4.09 -17.31
C ALA A 1 -0.28 4.04 -15.78
N THR A 2 -0.53 5.15 -15.06
CA THR A 2 -0.61 5.16 -13.59
C THR A 2 -1.75 4.28 -13.06
N ASP A 3 -2.89 4.28 -13.74
CA ASP A 3 -4.04 3.44 -13.35
C ASP A 3 -3.71 1.95 -13.35
N THR A 4 -2.94 1.49 -14.34
CA THR A 4 -2.52 0.10 -14.42
C THR A 4 -1.65 -0.29 -13.23
N VAL A 5 -0.79 0.59 -12.71
CA VAL A 5 0.09 0.22 -11.57
C VAL A 5 -0.68 0.14 -10.26
N LEU A 6 -1.65 1.03 -10.03
CA LEU A 6 -2.37 1.13 -8.76
C LEU A 6 -3.62 0.25 -8.68
N PHE A 7 -4.21 -0.09 -9.82
CA PHE A 7 -5.49 -0.79 -9.88
C PHE A 7 -5.42 -2.15 -10.60
N THR A 8 -4.23 -2.64 -10.98
CA THR A 8 -4.09 -4.03 -11.42
C THR A 8 -4.31 -5.02 -10.29
N GLN A 9 -4.85 -6.18 -10.64
CA GLN A 9 -5.00 -7.31 -9.74
C GLN A 9 -3.94 -8.36 -10.10
N THR A 10 -3.03 -8.63 -9.17
CA THR A 10 -2.00 -9.65 -9.29
C THR A 10 -1.98 -10.50 -8.03
N ALA A 11 -1.52 -11.75 -8.13
CA ALA A 11 -1.28 -12.57 -6.94
C ALA A 11 -0.18 -11.94 -6.06
N GLY A 12 -0.30 -12.09 -4.75
CA GLY A 12 0.65 -11.55 -3.77
C GLY A 12 -0.05 -10.98 -2.55
N PHE A 13 0.73 -10.38 -1.66
CA PHE A 13 0.24 -9.70 -0.47
C PHE A 13 1.21 -8.60 -0.04
N LEU A 14 0.72 -7.68 0.78
CA LEU A 14 1.53 -6.69 1.47
C LEU A 14 1.84 -7.18 2.87
N VAL A 15 3.06 -6.89 3.34
CA VAL A 15 3.49 -7.19 4.70
C VAL A 15 4.24 -6.00 5.26
N GLU A 16 3.93 -5.63 6.50
CA GLU A 16 4.68 -4.66 7.27
C GLU A 16 5.73 -5.39 8.12
N VAL A 17 6.96 -4.89 8.12
CA VAL A 17 8.08 -5.48 8.84
C VAL A 17 8.71 -4.41 9.72
N SER A 18 8.93 -4.74 11.00
CA SER A 18 9.68 -3.86 11.90
C SER A 18 11.09 -3.61 11.34
N PRO A 19 11.63 -2.38 11.41
CA PRO A 19 12.99 -2.06 10.95
C PRO A 19 14.06 -3.02 11.52
N ASP A 20 13.90 -3.45 12.77
CA ASP A 20 14.85 -4.35 13.45
C ASP A 20 14.88 -5.76 12.83
N HIS A 21 13.84 -6.13 12.10
CA HIS A 21 13.69 -7.44 11.47
C HIS A 21 13.82 -7.41 9.94
N GLU A 22 13.99 -6.24 9.33
CA GLU A 22 14.02 -6.08 7.87
C GLU A 22 15.11 -6.94 7.22
N LYS A 23 16.34 -6.90 7.75
CA LYS A 23 17.47 -7.68 7.20
C LYS A 23 17.22 -9.18 7.28
N THR A 24 16.69 -9.65 8.42
CA THR A 24 16.38 -11.07 8.63
C THR A 24 15.27 -11.52 7.68
N PHE A 25 14.22 -10.71 7.53
CA PHE A 25 13.12 -10.96 6.60
C PHE A 25 13.60 -11.05 5.15
N LEU A 26 14.39 -10.08 4.68
CA LEU A 26 14.92 -10.07 3.31
C LEU A 26 15.84 -11.27 3.04
N SER A 27 16.66 -11.66 4.01
CA SER A 27 17.51 -12.85 3.92
C SER A 27 16.67 -14.13 3.78
N LEU A 28 15.61 -14.26 4.59
CA LEU A 28 14.69 -15.40 4.54
C LEU A 28 13.93 -15.45 3.21
N ALA A 29 13.39 -14.32 2.75
CA ALA A 29 12.68 -14.24 1.48
C ALA A 29 13.58 -14.66 0.30
N LYS A 30 14.82 -14.16 0.27
CA LYS A 30 15.83 -14.56 -0.72
C LYS A 30 16.12 -16.06 -0.66
N LYS A 31 16.29 -16.63 0.54
CA LYS A 31 16.54 -18.06 0.74
C LYS A 31 15.39 -18.93 0.22
N LEU A 32 14.15 -18.44 0.36
CA LEU A 32 12.94 -19.13 -0.08
C LEU A 32 12.56 -18.83 -1.54
N GLY A 33 13.35 -18.02 -2.26
CA GLY A 33 13.05 -17.64 -3.65
C GLY A 33 11.84 -16.72 -3.78
N VAL A 34 11.45 -16.02 -2.71
CA VAL A 34 10.33 -15.07 -2.72
C VAL A 34 10.82 -13.69 -3.14
N SER A 35 10.25 -13.15 -4.22
CA SER A 35 10.50 -11.77 -4.65
C SER A 35 9.84 -10.78 -3.68
N VAL A 36 10.64 -9.83 -3.19
CA VAL A 36 10.19 -8.75 -2.29
C VAL A 36 10.47 -7.42 -2.94
N HIS A 37 9.47 -6.55 -2.91
CA HIS A 37 9.58 -5.18 -3.41
C HIS A 37 9.27 -4.22 -2.27
N PRO A 38 10.23 -3.39 -1.82
CA PRO A 38 9.94 -2.31 -0.89
C PRO A 38 8.99 -1.31 -1.54
N VAL A 39 7.80 -1.13 -0.97
CA VAL A 39 6.77 -0.23 -1.50
C VAL A 39 6.63 1.07 -0.71
N GLY A 40 7.15 1.12 0.52
CA GLY A 40 7.06 2.31 1.36
C GLY A 40 7.29 2.00 2.83
N LYS A 41 6.77 2.89 3.69
CA LYS A 41 6.84 2.81 5.14
C LYS A 41 5.53 3.29 5.75
N THR A 42 5.18 2.79 6.92
CA THR A 42 4.10 3.34 7.74
C THR A 42 4.56 4.63 8.42
N THR A 43 3.60 5.50 8.71
CA THR A 43 3.84 6.76 9.42
C THR A 43 2.71 6.99 10.42
N SER A 44 2.92 7.89 11.37
CA SER A 44 1.87 8.32 12.30
C SER A 44 0.82 9.24 11.66
N LYS A 45 1.09 9.79 10.46
CA LYS A 45 0.12 10.64 9.74
C LYS A 45 -1.00 9.73 9.20
N PRO A 46 -2.27 10.02 9.49
CA PRO A 46 -3.40 9.21 9.02
C PRO A 46 -3.74 9.52 7.55
N ALA A 47 -2.75 9.36 6.67
CA ALA A 47 -2.88 9.60 5.24
C ALA A 47 -2.15 8.53 4.43
N LEU A 48 -2.70 8.18 3.27
CA LEU A 48 -2.02 7.40 2.24
C LEU A 48 -1.41 8.37 1.22
N THR A 49 -0.09 8.35 1.10
CA THR A 49 0.64 9.13 0.09
C THR A 49 1.31 8.18 -0.90
N VAL A 50 1.07 8.41 -2.19
CA VAL A 50 1.69 7.64 -3.27
C VAL A 50 2.53 8.59 -4.12
N VAL A 51 3.79 8.21 -4.35
CA VAL A 51 4.74 8.97 -5.16
C VAL A 51 5.37 8.08 -6.23
N ARG A 52 5.76 8.68 -7.37
CA ARG A 52 6.57 8.04 -8.41
C ARG A 52 7.85 8.85 -8.56
N GLY A 53 8.94 8.37 -7.96
CA GLY A 53 10.16 9.16 -7.84
C GLY A 53 9.89 10.42 -7.00
N ALA A 54 10.18 11.59 -7.55
CA ALA A 54 9.89 12.87 -6.91
C ALA A 54 8.44 13.37 -7.14
N ASN A 55 7.66 12.70 -7.99
CA ASN A 55 6.33 13.20 -8.38
C ASN A 55 5.23 12.62 -7.47
N PRO A 56 4.48 13.45 -6.74
CA PRO A 56 3.31 12.98 -6.01
C PRO A 56 2.22 12.56 -6.99
N LEU A 57 1.67 11.36 -6.77
CA LEU A 57 0.55 10.85 -7.56
C LEU A 57 -0.78 11.03 -6.82
N LEU A 58 -0.76 10.87 -5.50
CA LEU A 58 -1.96 10.86 -4.68
C LEU A 58 -1.62 11.15 -3.22
N GLU A 59 -2.50 11.91 -2.56
CA GLU A 59 -2.55 12.00 -1.10
C GLU A 59 -4.01 11.93 -0.67
N ILE A 60 -4.36 10.92 0.14
CA ILE A 60 -5.72 10.74 0.67
C ILE A 60 -5.68 10.64 2.20
N SER A 61 -6.59 11.36 2.85
CA SER A 61 -6.91 11.18 4.27
C SER A 61 -7.50 9.78 4.52
N LEU A 62 -6.91 9.00 5.43
CA LEU A 62 -7.44 7.68 5.78
C LEU A 62 -8.86 7.76 6.35
N PRO A 63 -9.20 8.72 7.24
CA PRO A 63 -10.59 8.91 7.67
C PRO A 63 -11.59 9.11 6.52
N ASP A 64 -11.23 9.92 5.52
CA ASP A 64 -12.12 10.22 4.38
C ASP A 64 -12.26 9.00 3.47
N ALA A 65 -11.15 8.33 3.16
CA ALA A 65 -11.15 7.08 2.39
C ALA A 65 -12.03 6.02 3.05
N GLN A 66 -11.91 5.86 4.37
CA GLN A 66 -12.72 4.94 5.14
C GLN A 66 -14.21 5.32 5.14
N HIS A 67 -14.54 6.61 5.22
CA HIS A 67 -15.91 7.10 5.14
C HIS A 67 -16.53 6.74 3.78
N VAL A 68 -15.85 7.08 2.68
CA VAL A 68 -16.30 6.78 1.32
C VAL A 68 -16.45 5.27 1.12
N TRP A 69 -15.46 4.48 1.54
CA TRP A 69 -15.51 3.03 1.38
C TRP A 69 -16.70 2.38 2.11
N ARG A 70 -17.00 2.84 3.34
CA ARG A 70 -18.13 2.30 4.13
C ARG A 70 -19.50 2.68 3.56
N ASN A 71 -19.63 3.87 2.98
CA ASN A 71 -20.92 4.40 2.53
C ASN A 71 -21.19 4.15 1.04
N ALA A 72 -20.17 3.77 0.26
CA ALA A 72 -20.28 3.60 -1.18
C ALA A 72 -21.50 2.77 -1.62
N LEU A 73 -21.77 1.63 -0.98
CA LEU A 73 -22.94 0.81 -1.32
C LEU A 73 -24.26 1.41 -0.82
N LYS A 74 -24.25 2.02 0.37
CA LYS A 74 -25.44 2.64 0.97
C LYS A 74 -25.96 3.78 0.11
N ASP A 75 -25.06 4.64 -0.36
CA ASP A 75 -25.39 5.82 -1.14
C ASP A 75 -25.86 5.46 -2.56
N HIS A 76 -25.53 4.26 -3.07
CA HIS A 76 -25.99 3.78 -4.37
C HIS A 76 -27.34 3.02 -4.32
N LEU A 77 -27.87 2.74 -3.12
CA LEU A 77 -29.12 2.01 -2.92
C LEU A 77 -30.28 2.90 -2.44
N SER A 78 -30.02 4.18 -2.15
CA SER A 78 -31.00 5.19 -1.73
C SER A 78 -31.37 6.14 -2.85
#